data_AF-A0A961MS63-F1
#
_entry.id   AF-A0A961MS63-F1
#
_cell.length_a   1.000
_cell.length_b   1.000
_cell.length_c   1.000
_cell.angle_alpha   90.00
_cell.angle_beta   90.00
_cell.angle_gamma   90.00
#
_symmetry.space_group_name_H-M   'P 1'
#
loop_
_entity.id
_entity.type
_entity.pdbx_description
1 polymer ?
#
loop_
_entity_poly.entity_id
_entity_poly.type
_entity_poly.pdbx_seq_one_letter_code
_entity_poly.pdbx_strand_id
1 'polypeptide(L)' 'MPRYTAPVKDMQFILHDVLKASEAQIPGYSDLERDFTNAILEEAGKLASDVLAP' A
#
# COMPACT_ATOMS: atom_id res chain seq x y z
N MET A 1 -3.38 20.08 -15.53
CA MET A 1 -2.98 18.71 -15.90
C MET A 1 -3.53 17.76 -14.85
N PRO A 2 -3.97 16.55 -15.23
CA PRO A 2 -4.37 15.55 -14.25
C PRO A 2 -3.17 15.16 -13.40
N ARG A 3 -3.30 15.24 -12.07
CA ARG A 3 -2.24 14.89 -11.11
C ARG A 3 -2.56 13.53 -10.51
N TYR A 4 -1.64 12.58 -10.57
CA TYR A 4 -1.80 11.30 -9.90
C TYR A 4 -1.55 11.45 -8.40
N THR A 5 -2.46 10.93 -7.58
CA THR A 5 -2.29 10.82 -6.12
C THR A 5 -2.52 9.37 -5.73
N ALA A 6 -1.51 8.70 -5.18
CA ALA A 6 -1.62 7.30 -4.78
C ALA A 6 -2.64 7.16 -3.63
N PRO A 7 -3.65 6.28 -3.74
CA PRO A 7 -4.67 6.09 -2.71
C PRO A 7 -4.18 5.12 -1.62
N VAL A 8 -3.05 5.44 -0.98
CA VAL A 8 -2.37 4.56 0.01
C VAL A 8 -3.32 4.16 1.14
N LYS A 9 -4.13 5.09 1.65
CA LYS A 9 -5.09 4.84 2.72
C LYS A 9 -6.12 3.75 2.35
N ASP A 10 -6.65 3.80 1.14
CA ASP A 10 -7.65 2.82 0.70
C ASP A 10 -7.00 1.46 0.43
N MET A 11 -5.77 1.45 -0.10
CA MET A 11 -4.99 0.22 -0.24
C MET A 11 -4.71 -0.43 1.13
N GLN A 12 -4.37 0.37 2.15
CA GLN A 12 -4.20 -0.11 3.52
C GLN A 12 -5.48 -0.68 4.11
N PHE A 13 -6.62 -0.02 3.87
CA PHE A 13 -7.91 -0.52 4.30
C PHE A 13 -8.23 -1.88 3.67
N ILE A 14 -8.00 -2.03 2.37
CA ILE A 14 -8.22 -3.32 1.69
C ILE A 14 -7.31 -4.40 2.26
N LEU A 15 -6.01 -4.13 2.41
CA LEU A 15 -5.05 -5.13 2.87
C LEU A 15 -5.33 -5.60 4.30
N HIS A 16 -5.67 -4.68 5.21
CA HIS A 16 -5.74 -5.00 6.64
C HIS A 16 -7.15 -5.13 7.19
N ASP A 17 -8.08 -4.31 6.75
CA ASP A 17 -9.44 -4.27 7.30
C ASP A 17 -10.40 -5.18 6.53
N VAL A 18 -10.19 -5.35 5.21
CA VAL A 18 -11.01 -6.24 4.37
C VAL A 18 -10.39 -7.63 4.24
N LEU A 19 -9.14 -7.70 3.77
CA LEU A 19 -8.47 -8.96 3.45
C LEU A 19 -7.78 -9.59 4.65
N LYS A 20 -7.52 -8.80 5.70
CA LYS A 20 -6.75 -9.23 6.89
C LYS A 20 -5.47 -9.96 6.50
N ALA A 21 -4.71 -9.37 5.57
CA ALA A 21 -3.59 -10.04 4.90
C ALA A 21 -2.58 -10.63 5.89
N SER A 22 -2.23 -9.90 6.95
CA SER A 22 -1.31 -10.39 8.00
C SER A 22 -1.83 -11.59 8.80
N GLU A 23 -3.16 -11.80 8.84
CA GLU A 23 -3.79 -12.93 9.54
C GLU A 23 -4.04 -14.13 8.61
N ALA A 24 -3.89 -13.94 7.29
CA ALA A 24 -4.10 -15.00 6.32
C ALA A 24 -3.01 -16.06 6.43
N GLN A 25 -3.40 -17.34 6.41
CA GLN A 25 -2.47 -18.49 6.44
C GLN A 25 -1.83 -18.75 5.07
N ILE A 26 -1.30 -17.69 4.44
CA ILE A 26 -0.60 -17.72 3.17
C ILE A 26 0.90 -17.56 3.47
N PRO A 27 1.78 -18.45 2.97
CA PRO A 27 3.22 -18.31 3.17
C PRO A 27 3.72 -16.92 2.76
N GLY A 28 4.41 -16.22 3.67
CA GLY A 28 4.97 -14.88 3.47
C GLY A 28 4.01 -13.72 3.78
N TYR A 29 2.72 -13.97 4.02
CA TYR A 29 1.78 -12.90 4.37
C TYR A 29 1.90 -12.43 5.83
N SER A 30 2.54 -13.23 6.69
CA SER A 30 2.87 -12.84 8.07
C SER A 30 3.66 -11.54 8.14
N ASP A 31 4.46 -11.24 7.12
CA ASP A 31 5.35 -10.09 7.08
C ASP A 31 4.64 -8.83 6.54
N LEU A 32 3.41 -8.99 6.01
CA LEU A 32 2.58 -7.90 5.52
C LEU A 32 1.89 -7.17 6.68
N GLU A 33 2.64 -6.75 7.69
CA GLU A 33 2.15 -5.93 8.80
C GLU A 33 1.83 -4.50 8.35
N ARG A 34 0.91 -3.83 9.05
CA ARG A 34 0.38 -2.51 8.65
C ARG A 34 1.46 -1.45 8.54
N ASP A 35 2.38 -1.39 9.49
CA ASP A 35 3.47 -0.41 9.45
C ASP A 35 4.44 -0.69 8.30
N PHE A 36 4.73 -1.96 8.03
CA PHE A 36 5.60 -2.38 6.93
C PHE A 36 4.99 -2.04 5.57
N THR A 37 3.74 -2.43 5.31
CA THR A 37 3.07 -2.11 4.04
C THR A 37 2.90 -0.60 3.88
N ASN A 38 2.71 0.14 4.98
CA ASN A 38 2.55 1.60 4.92
C ASN A 38 3.82 2.31 4.47
N ALA A 39 4.96 1.95 5.07
CA ALA A 39 6.25 2.51 4.65
C ALA A 39 6.52 2.28 3.15
N ILE A 40 6.24 1.07 2.65
CA ILE A 40 6.47 0.72 1.24
C ILE A 40 5.50 1.47 0.31
N LEU A 41 4.21 1.49 0.63
CA LEU A 41 3.20 2.11 -0.22
C LEU A 41 3.31 3.65 -0.26
N GLU A 42 3.75 4.30 0.82
CA GLU A 42 4.01 5.74 0.83
C GLU A 42 5.17 6.12 -0.10
N GLU A 43 6.31 5.43 -0.03
CA GLU A 43 7.45 5.72 -0.91
C GLU A 43 7.15 5.37 -2.37
N ALA A 44 6.45 4.25 -2.62
CA ALA A 44 5.97 3.93 -3.96
C ALA A 44 4.99 4.98 -4.50
N GLY A 45 4.13 5.52 -3.63
CA GLY A 45 3.19 6.58 -3.97
C GLY A 45 3.87 7.87 -4.40
N LYS A 46 4.93 8.29 -3.69
CA LYS A 46 5.76 9.44 -4.07
C LYS A 46 6.40 9.24 -5.43
N LEU A 47 7.02 8.08 -5.68
CA LEU A 47 7.62 7.76 -6.97
C LEU A 47 6.60 7.82 -8.11
N ALA A 48 5.41 7.24 -7.89
CA ALA A 48 4.35 7.23 -8.88
C ALA A 48 3.83 8.64 -9.20
N SER A 49 3.64 9.48 -8.17
CA SER A 49 3.15 10.85 -8.33
C SER A 49 4.18 11.83 -8.90
N ASP A 50 5.46 11.71 -8.52
CA ASP A 50 6.48 12.73 -8.82
C ASP A 50 7.31 12.40 -10.06
N VAL A 51 7.39 11.12 -10.45
CA VAL A 51 8.24 10.66 -11.54
C VAL A 51 7.44 10.01 -12.66
N LEU A 52 6.53 9.09 -12.33
CA LEU A 52 5.86 8.28 -13.35
C LEU A 52 4.69 9.00 -14.03
N ALA A 53 3.95 9.83 -13.29
CA ALA A 53 2.73 10.48 -13.75
C ALA A 53 2.81 12.03 -13.68
N PRO A 54 3.80 12.68 -14.31
CA PRO A 54 3.99 14.13 -14.25
C PRO A 54 2.77 14.93 -14.75
#